data_AF-A0A1Y3TL99-F1
#
_entry.id   AF-A0A1Y3TL99-F1
#
_cell.length_a   1.000
_cell.length_b   1.000
_cell.length_c   1.000
_cell.angle_alpha   90.00
_cell.angle_beta   90.00
_cell.angle_gamma   90.00
#
_symmetry.space_group_name_H-M   'P 1'
#
loop_
_entity.id
_entity.type
_entity.pdbx_description
1 polymer ?
#
loop_
_entity_poly.entity_id
_entity_poly.type
_entity_poly.pdbx_seq_one_letter_code
_entity_poly.pdbx_strand_id
1 'polypeptide(L)' 'MFWLVLAVLLSVVMCAVVGFAYSDMLWGIRYVGYSAPAGVAFLYAVPFLAGIALCLALAFFSGQKNH' A
#
# COMPACT_ATOMS: atom_id res chain seq x y z
N MET A 1 4.21 5.31 19.82
CA MET A 1 4.94 6.15 18.84
C MET A 1 5.47 5.34 17.65
N PHE A 2 6.27 4.29 17.86
CA PHE A 2 6.91 3.50 16.78
C PHE A 2 5.95 2.96 15.71
N TRP A 3 4.81 2.37 16.11
CA TRP A 3 3.83 1.79 15.19
C TRP A 3 3.16 2.80 14.26
N LEU A 4 3.01 4.06 14.69
CA LEU A 4 2.45 5.13 13.86
C LEU A 4 3.42 5.54 12.77
N VAL A 5 4.72 5.62 13.09
CA VAL A 5 5.78 5.90 12.11
C VAL A 5 5.83 4.80 11.05
N LEU A 6 5.72 3.53 11.47
CA LEU A 6 5.68 2.40 10.54
C LEU A 6 4.45 2.44 9.63
N ALA A 7 3.27 2.82 10.16
CA ALA A 7 2.05 2.97 9.36
C ALA A 7 2.17 4.10 8.32
N VAL A 8 2.75 5.24 8.69
CA VAL A 8 3.00 6.35 7.75
C VAL A 8 4.00 5.93 6.67
N LEU A 9 5.09 5.26 7.05
CA LEU A 9 6.08 4.76 6.11
C LEU A 9 5.46 3.78 5.10
N LEU A 10 4.66 2.82 5.57
CA LEU A 10 3.93 1.87 4.73
C LEU A 10 2.99 2.55 3.74
N SER A 11 2.31 3.63 4.15
CA SER A 11 1.43 4.42 3.28
C SER A 11 2.19 5.11 2.14
N VAL A 12 3.35 5.70 2.45
CA VAL A 12 4.20 6.34 1.43
C VAL A 12 4.75 5.31 0.44
N VAL A 13 5.20 4.16 0.94
CA VAL A 13 5.69 3.06 0.10
C VAL A 13 4.57 2.49 -0.78
N MET A 14 3.36 2.31 -0.24
CA MET A 14 2.19 1.90 -1.03
C MET A 14 1.95 2.86 -2.20
N CYS A 15 1.93 4.16 -1.92
CA CYS A 15 1.65 5.17 -2.95
C CYS A 15 2.71 5.16 -4.05
N ALA A 16 3.99 5.01 -3.69
CA ALA A 16 5.09 4.90 -4.63
C ALA A 16 5.00 3.63 -5.51
N VAL A 17 4.75 2.47 -4.89
CA VAL A 17 4.68 1.18 -5.60
C VAL A 17 3.46 1.13 -6.53
N VAL A 18 2.29 1.52 -6.04
CA VAL A 18 1.05 1.53 -6.84
C VAL A 18 1.15 2.56 -7.96
N GLY A 19 1.68 3.75 -7.70
CA GLY A 19 1.88 4.79 -8.72
C GLY A 19 2.87 4.35 -9.81
N PHE A 20 3.96 3.68 -9.43
CA PHE A 20 4.92 3.14 -10.37
C PHE A 20 4.30 2.02 -11.22
N ALA A 21 3.65 1.04 -10.59
CA ALA A 21 2.98 -0.06 -11.28
C ALA A 21 1.87 0.43 -12.23
N TYR A 22 1.11 1.45 -11.82
CA TYR A 22 0.08 2.07 -12.67
C TYR A 22 0.69 2.76 -13.89
N SER A 23 1.80 3.49 -13.71
CA SER A 23 2.50 4.18 -14.80
C SER A 23 3.13 3.19 -15.78
N ASP A 24 3.72 2.10 -15.26
CA ASP A 24 4.27 1.01 -16.06
C ASP A 24 3.19 0.30 -16.88
N MET A 25 2.03 0.00 -16.28
CA MET A 25 0.88 -0.57 -17.00
C MET A 25 0.32 0.38 -18.06
N LEU A 26 0.24 1.69 -17.79
CA LEU A 26 -0.18 2.69 -18.78
C LEU A 26 0.77 2.74 -19.99
N TRP A 27 2.08 2.67 -19.72
CA TRP A 27 3.09 2.55 -20.77
C TRP A 27 2.96 1.22 -21.52
N GLY A 28 2.80 0.11 -20.82
CA GLY A 28 2.63 -1.23 -21.39
C GLY A 28 1.39 -1.36 -22.26
N ILE A 29 0.26 -0.76 -21.87
CA ILE A 29 -0.96 -0.73 -22.69
C ILE A 29 -0.72 0.06 -23.97
N ARG A 30 -0.02 1.21 -23.87
CA ARG A 30 0.16 2.14 -24.99
C ARG A 30 1.19 1.67 -26.02
N TYR A 31 2.23 0.96 -25.60
CA TYR A 31 3.38 0.62 -26.46
C TYR A 31 3.65 -0.88 -26.60
N VAL A 32 3.24 -1.71 -25.64
CA VAL A 32 3.52 -3.16 -25.61
C VAL A 32 2.26 -3.99 -25.91
N GLY A 33 1.08 -3.38 -25.86
CA GLY A 33 -0.20 -4.05 -26.11
C GLY A 33 -0.70 -4.88 -24.92
N TYR A 34 -0.37 -4.47 -23.69
CA TYR A 34 -0.90 -5.13 -22.49
C TYR A 34 -2.44 -5.17 -22.53
N SER A 35 -3.02 -6.37 -22.41
CA SER A 35 -4.47 -6.57 -22.36
C SER A 35 -5.05 -6.39 -20.95
N ALA A 36 -4.20 -6.34 -19.92
CA ALA A 36 -4.63 -6.18 -18.54
C ALA A 36 -4.93 -4.70 -18.23
N PRO A 37 -6.10 -4.38 -17.63
CA PRO A 37 -6.43 -3.02 -17.26
C PRO A 37 -5.50 -2.50 -16.16
N ALA A 38 -5.10 -1.22 -16.22
CA ALA A 38 -4.22 -0.58 -15.24
C ALA A 38 -4.75 -0.65 -13.78
N GLY A 39 -6.04 -0.98 -13.61
CA GLY A 39 -6.65 -1.29 -12.32
C GLY A 39 -6.04 -2.48 -11.58
N VAL A 40 -5.34 -3.40 -12.25
CA VAL A 40 -4.65 -4.52 -11.56
C VAL A 40 -3.50 -4.04 -10.67
N ALA A 41 -2.97 -2.82 -10.89
CA ALA A 41 -2.02 -2.19 -9.97
C ALA A 41 -2.62 -1.95 -8.56
N PHE A 42 -3.95 -1.82 -8.43
CA PHE A 42 -4.59 -1.69 -7.12
C PHE A 42 -4.58 -2.98 -6.30
N LEU A 43 -4.40 -4.15 -6.92
CA LEU A 43 -4.20 -5.40 -6.15
C LEU A 43 -2.93 -5.32 -5.30
N TYR A 44 -1.90 -4.61 -5.75
CA TYR A 44 -0.69 -4.38 -4.96
C TYR A 44 -0.96 -3.56 -3.70
N ALA A 45 -2.06 -2.79 -3.62
CA ALA A 45 -2.42 -2.04 -2.42
C ALA A 45 -2.90 -2.95 -1.27
N VAL A 46 -3.47 -4.13 -1.58
CA VAL A 46 -4.03 -5.07 -0.60
C VAL A 46 -3.04 -5.48 0.49
N PRO A 47 -1.80 -5.94 0.19
CA PRO A 47 -0.82 -6.29 1.22
C PRO A 47 -0.40 -5.09 2.08
N PHE A 48 -0.31 -3.89 1.50
CA PHE A 48 0.01 -2.68 2.28
C PHE A 48 -1.12 -2.29 3.22
N LEU A 49 -2.37 -2.34 2.76
CA LEU A 49 -3.56 -2.10 3.58
C LEU A 49 -3.63 -3.08 4.76
N ALA A 50 -3.34 -4.36 4.53
CA ALA A 50 -3.26 -5.37 5.60
C ALA A 50 -2.15 -5.02 6.62
N GLY A 51 -0.97 -4.59 6.16
CA GLY A 51 0.13 -4.17 7.02
C GLY A 51 -0.18 -2.92 7.86
N ILE A 52 -0.83 -1.92 7.25
CA ILE A 52 -1.26 -0.68 7.94
C ILE A 52 -2.33 -1.02 8.99
N ALA A 53 -3.32 -1.85 8.66
CA ALA A 53 -4.35 -2.28 9.58
C ALA A 53 -3.76 -3.02 10.79
N LEU A 54 -2.78 -3.92 10.57
CA LEU A 54 -2.08 -4.60 11.65
C LEU A 54 -1.29 -3.61 12.53
N CYS A 55 -0.58 -2.64 11.94
CA CYS A 55 0.15 -1.62 12.70
C CYS A 55 -0.79 -0.77 13.56
N LEU A 56 -1.95 -0.38 13.03
CA LEU A 56 -2.97 0.35 13.78
C LEU A 56 -3.57 -0.49 14.90
N ALA A 57 -3.89 -1.76 14.64
CA ALA A 57 -4.39 -2.68 15.65
C ALA A 57 -3.41 -2.87 16.81
N LEU A 58 -2.12 -3.06 16.50
CA LEU A 58 -1.06 -3.17 17.51
C LEU A 58 -0.86 -1.86 18.28
N ALA A 59 -0.90 -0.72 17.60
CA ALA A 59 -0.86 0.59 18.26
C ALA A 59 -2.02 0.76 19.24
N PHE A 60 -3.24 0.40 18.82
CA PHE A 60 -4.45 0.51 19.65
C PHE A 60 -4.40 -0.43 20.86
N PHE A 61 -4.02 -1.70 20.65
CA PHE A 61 -3.82 -2.66 21.73
C PHE A 61 -2.74 -2.21 22.71
N SER A 62 -1.62 -1.66 22.23
CA SER A 62 -0.56 -1.15 23.11
C SER A 62 -1.01 0.08 23.93
N GLY A 63 -1.92 0.89 23.39
CA GLY A 63 -2.54 2.00 24.12
C GLY A 63 -3.54 1.53 25.18
N GLN A 64 -4.32 0.50 24.88
CA GLN A 64 -5.28 -0.11 25.83
C GLN A 64 -4.58 -0.79 27.02
N LYS A 65 -3.37 -1.34 26.83
CA LYS A 65 -2.59 -1.99 27.90
C LYS A 65 -1.93 -1.02 28.89
N ASN A 66 -1.92 0.28 28.60
CA ASN A 66 -1.35 1.33 29.46
C ASN A 66 -2.43 2.12 30.24
N HIS A 67 -3.65 1.59 30.32
CA HIS A 67 -4.76 2.15 31.08
C HIS A 67 -5.36 1.09 32.00
#